data_AF-A0A540PVE2-F1
#
_entry.id   AF-A0A540PVE2-F1
#
_cell.length_a   1.000
_cell.length_b   1.000
_cell.length_c   1.000
_cell.angle_alpha   90.00
_cell.angle_beta   90.00
_cell.angle_gamma   90.00
#
_symmetry.space_group_name_H-M   'P 1'
#
loop_
_entity.id
_entity.type
_entity.pdbx_description
1 polymer ?
#
loop_
_entity_poly.entity_id
_entity_poly.type
_entity_poly.pdbx_seq_one_letter_code
_entity_poly.pdbx_strand_id
1 'polypeptide(L)'
;MLALFFEGEPPATETVEGHRVLLREAVERFGLTLIEITPAATADEVHVVPPAPGVPESGIGAAWDLPYDNLDDMWPHLGLRKDAPREVKKVKLREVMRTPAWSAAPAALRREAEDFLADG
;
A
#
# COMPACT_ATOMS: atom_id res chain seq x y z
N MET A 1 -11.16 6.61 13.04
CA MET A 1 -10.03 7.15 13.83
C MET A 1 -8.83 7.31 12.91
N LEU A 2 -8.25 8.52 12.82
CA LEU A 2 -7.07 8.79 11.99
C LEU A 2 -5.81 8.27 12.70
N ALA A 3 -5.25 7.17 12.19
CA ALA A 3 -3.99 6.62 12.67
C ALA A 3 -2.83 7.30 11.93
N LEU A 4 -1.91 7.88 12.69
CA LEU A 4 -0.65 8.41 12.16
C LEU A 4 0.44 7.39 12.45
N PHE A 5 1.23 7.09 11.43
CA PHE A 5 2.31 6.13 11.50
C PHE A 5 3.64 6.87 11.43
N PHE A 6 4.58 6.48 12.29
CA PHE A 6 5.88 7.11 12.39
C PHE A 6 6.96 6.02 12.39
N GLU A 7 8.07 6.28 11.70
CA GLU A 7 9.26 5.45 11.81
C GLU A 7 10.08 5.92 13.02
N GLY A 8 10.35 5.02 13.96
CA GLY A 8 11.13 5.32 15.15
C GLY A 8 10.31 5.84 16.34
N GLU A 9 10.86 6.84 17.05
CA GLU A 9 10.25 7.36 18.27
C GLU A 9 9.03 8.23 17.93
N PRO A 10 7.89 8.07 18.64
CA PRO A 10 6.69 8.82 18.32
C PRO A 10 6.97 10.32 18.43
N PRO A 11 6.61 11.14 17.42
CA PRO A 11 6.73 12.58 17.54
C PRO A 11 5.85 13.08 18.68
N ALA A 12 6.27 14.22 19.25
CA ALA A 12 5.55 14.85 20.34
C ALA A 12 4.05 15.04 20.01
N THR A 13 3.18 14.85 21.00
CA THR A 13 1.73 14.96 20.85
C THR A 13 1.31 16.27 20.19
N GLU A 14 2.00 17.37 20.48
CA GLU A 14 1.75 18.68 19.87
C GLU A 14 1.97 18.68 18.35
N THR A 15 3.03 18.02 17.88
CA THR A 15 3.31 17.82 16.45
C THR A 15 2.22 17.00 15.79
N VAL A 16 1.75 15.94 16.47
CA VAL A 16 0.68 15.08 15.98
C VAL A 16 -0.64 15.85 15.81
N GLU A 17 -1.02 16.62 16.83
CA GLU A 17 -2.23 17.45 16.76
C GLU A 17 -2.11 18.55 15.71
N GLY A 18 -0.93 19.15 15.53
CA GLY A 18 -0.66 20.09 14.46
C GLY A 18 -0.94 19.50 13.06
N HIS A 19 -0.46 18.28 12.79
CA HIS A 19 -0.71 17.61 11.52
C HIS A 19 -2.18 17.22 11.34
N ARG A 20 -2.89 16.83 12.42
CA ARG A 20 -4.33 16.54 12.38
C ARG A 20 -5.15 17.76 11.97
N VAL A 21 -4.78 18.95 12.46
CA VAL A 21 -5.42 20.21 12.09
C VAL A 21 -5.19 20.51 10.61
N LEU A 22 -3.94 20.48 10.15
CA LEU A 22 -3.60 20.73 8.75
C LEU A 22 -4.31 19.78 7.78
N LEU A 23 -4.39 18.50 8.14
CA LEU A 23 -5.11 17.50 7.33
C LEU A 23 -6.61 17.81 7.27
N ARG A 24 -7.23 18.18 8.39
CA ARG A 24 -8.67 18.51 8.44
C ARG A 24 -8.97 19.73 7.58
N GLU A 25 -8.15 20.77 7.67
CA GLU A 25 -8.27 21.96 6.82
C GLU A 25 -8.13 21.62 5.34
N ALA A 26 -7.19 20.75 4.97
CA ALA A 26 -7.03 20.30 3.59
C ALA A 26 -8.27 19.54 3.11
N VAL A 27 -8.78 18.61 3.92
CA VAL A 27 -9.98 17.82 3.61
C VAL A 27 -11.19 18.73 3.36
N GLU A 28 -11.42 19.71 4.24
CA GLU A 28 -12.51 20.68 4.08
C GLU A 28 -12.32 21.55 2.83
N ARG A 29 -11.10 22.06 2.62
CA ARG A 29 -10.78 22.95 1.48
C ARG A 29 -11.01 22.29 0.13
N PHE A 30 -10.72 20.99 0.03
CA PHE A 30 -10.85 20.24 -1.22
C PHE A 30 -12.16 19.45 -1.31
N GLY A 31 -13.06 19.57 -0.32
CA GLY A 31 -14.34 18.84 -0.30
C GLY A 31 -14.18 17.33 -0.27
N LEU A 32 -13.10 16.84 0.36
CA LEU A 32 -12.76 15.43 0.42
C LEU A 32 -13.55 14.74 1.53
N THR A 33 -13.85 13.47 1.33
CA THR A 33 -14.46 12.62 2.37
C THR A 33 -13.40 11.68 2.92
N LEU A 34 -13.16 11.76 4.23
CA LEU A 34 -12.29 10.82 4.94
C LEU A 34 -13.02 9.47 5.07
N ILE A 35 -12.47 8.45 4.43
CA ILE A 35 -12.92 7.06 4.59
C ILE A 35 -11.96 6.38 5.55
N GLU A 36 -12.49 5.85 6.65
CA GLU A 36 -11.72 5.02 7.57
C GLU A 36 -11.52 3.63 6.96
N ILE A 37 -10.26 3.25 6.76
CA ILE A 37 -9.88 1.92 6.29
C ILE A 37 -9.23 1.19 7.45
N THR A 38 -9.92 0.20 8.01
CA THR A 38 -9.33 -0.72 8.97
C THR A 38 -8.45 -1.72 8.20
N PRO A 39 -7.14 -1.79 8.47
CA PRO A 39 -6.28 -2.76 7.79
C PRO A 39 -6.68 -4.18 8.17
N ALA A 40 -6.66 -5.10 7.21
CA ALA A 40 -6.92 -6.51 7.46
C ALA A 40 -5.88 -7.10 8.43
N ALA A 41 -6.36 -7.74 9.49
CA ALA A 41 -5.52 -8.43 10.48
C ALA A 41 -5.14 -9.85 10.02
N THR A 42 -5.96 -10.46 9.18
CA THR A 42 -5.77 -11.82 8.66
C THR A 42 -5.93 -11.88 7.13
N ALA A 43 -5.41 -12.92 6.49
CA ALA A 43 -5.49 -13.08 5.03
C ALA A 43 -6.94 -13.20 4.53
N ASP A 44 -7.82 -13.78 5.34
CA ASP A 44 -9.25 -13.96 5.03
C ASP A 44 -10.05 -12.64 5.07
N GLU A 45 -9.52 -11.61 5.72
CA GLU A 45 -10.11 -10.27 5.77
C GLU A 45 -9.77 -9.43 4.52
N VAL A 46 -8.84 -9.90 3.68
CA VAL A 46 -8.50 -9.23 2.42
C VAL A 46 -9.53 -9.64 1.37
N HIS A 47 -10.50 -8.76 1.10
CA HIS A 47 -11.45 -8.98 0.03
C HIS A 47 -10.78 -8.78 -1.33
N VAL A 48 -10.44 -9.89 -2.00
CA VAL A 48 -9.89 -9.89 -3.35
C VAL A 48 -11.05 -9.73 -4.33
N VAL A 49 -11.09 -8.61 -5.07
CA VAL A 49 -12.05 -8.46 -6.18
C VAL A 49 -11.62 -9.43 -7.30
N PRO A 50 -12.46 -10.41 -7.69
CA PRO A 50 -12.13 -11.27 -8.80
C PRO A 50 -12.09 -10.44 -10.09
N PRO A 51 -11.15 -10.73 -11.02
CA PRO A 51 -11.04 -9.96 -12.26
C PRO A 51 -12.35 -10.04 -13.04
N ALA A 52 -12.91 -8.88 -13.38
CA ALA A 52 -14.10 -8.80 -14.20
C ALA A 52 -13.75 -9.28 -15.63
N PRO A 53 -14.47 -10.28 -16.19
CA PRO A 53 -14.20 -10.72 -17.54
C PRO A 53 -14.59 -9.64 -18.56
N GLY A 54 -13.61 -9.17 -19.35
CA GLY A 54 -13.86 -8.41 -20.56
C GLY A 54 -13.71 -6.88 -20.48
N VAL A 55 -13.05 -6.32 -19.46
CA VAL A 55 -12.67 -4.90 -19.51
C VAL A 55 -11.40 -4.76 -20.37
N PRO A 56 -11.42 -3.98 -21.48
CA PRO A 56 -10.20 -3.68 -22.20
C PRO A 56 -9.26 -2.91 -21.27
N GLU A 57 -8.03 -3.40 -21.11
CA GLU A 57 -6.98 -2.76 -20.33
C GLU A 57 -6.68 -1.38 -20.94
N SER A 58 -7.38 -0.36 -20.45
CA SER A 58 -7.07 1.03 -20.76
C SER A 58 -5.65 1.27 -20.26
N GLY A 59 -4.75 1.72 -21.15
CA GLY A 59 -3.30 1.85 -20.94
C GLY A 59 -2.84 2.87 -19.88
N ILE A 60 -3.66 3.13 -18.86
CA ILE A 60 -3.31 3.86 -17.65
C ILE A 60 -2.72 2.82 -16.68
N GLY A 61 -1.40 2.85 -16.47
CA GLY A 61 -0.72 1.95 -15.51
C GLY A 61 0.12 0.84 -16.13
N ALA A 62 0.64 1.00 -17.36
CA ALA A 62 1.64 0.08 -17.94
C ALA A 62 3.10 0.47 -17.61
N ALA A 63 3.33 1.71 -17.16
CA ALA A 63 4.64 2.19 -16.74
C ALA A 63 4.77 2.09 -15.22
N TRP A 64 5.95 1.70 -14.73
CA TRP A 64 6.30 1.78 -13.32
C TRP A 64 6.73 3.22 -13.01
N ASP A 65 5.82 4.04 -12.49
CA ASP A 65 6.05 5.43 -12.09
C ASP A 65 6.26 5.59 -10.57
N LEU A 66 6.41 4.47 -9.86
CA LEU A 66 6.49 4.42 -8.42
C LEU A 66 7.95 4.53 -7.95
N PRO A 67 8.25 5.39 -6.95
CA PRO A 67 9.60 5.60 -6.44
C PRO A 67 10.01 4.52 -5.41
N TYR A 68 9.72 3.26 -5.69
CA TYR A 68 10.02 2.14 -4.79
C TYR A 68 11.11 1.25 -5.39
N ASP A 69 12.23 1.15 -4.69
CA ASP A 69 13.39 0.36 -5.13
C ASP A 69 13.43 -1.04 -4.51
N ASN A 70 12.74 -1.24 -3.37
CA ASN A 70 12.67 -2.50 -2.63
C ASN A 70 11.27 -2.72 -2.01
N LEU A 71 11.03 -3.93 -1.48
CA LEU A 71 9.75 -4.30 -0.88
C LEU A 71 9.45 -3.54 0.41
N ASP A 72 10.48 -3.19 1.20
CA ASP A 72 10.35 -2.45 2.45
C ASP A 72 9.75 -1.05 2.21
N ASP A 73 10.13 -0.39 1.12
CA ASP A 73 9.57 0.89 0.70
C ASP A 73 8.12 0.74 0.20
N MET A 74 7.78 -0.43 -0.35
CA MET A 74 6.47 -0.65 -0.96
C MET A 74 5.37 -0.97 0.08
N TRP A 75 5.69 -1.67 1.18
CA TRP A 75 4.68 -2.13 2.16
C TRP A 75 3.81 -1.01 2.75
N PRO A 76 4.37 0.13 3.22
CA PRO A 76 3.55 1.19 3.79
C PRO A 76 2.53 1.75 2.79
N HIS A 77 2.90 1.83 1.51
CA HIS A 77 2.04 2.32 0.44
C HIS A 77 0.96 1.31 0.00
N LEU A 78 1.14 0.02 0.34
CA LEU A 78 0.13 -1.02 0.20
C LEU A 78 -0.77 -1.16 1.43
N GLY A 79 -0.64 -0.24 2.41
CA GLY A 79 -1.38 -0.29 3.67
C GLY A 79 -0.92 -1.41 4.60
N LEU A 80 0.30 -1.93 4.38
CA LEU A 80 0.89 -2.99 5.20
C LEU A 80 1.92 -2.43 6.15
N ARG A 81 1.91 -2.94 7.38
CA ARG A 81 2.96 -2.67 8.35
C ARG A 81 4.22 -3.46 7.99
N LYS A 82 5.39 -2.95 8.40
CA LYS A 82 6.66 -3.68 8.26
C LYS A 82 6.65 -5.01 9.03
N ASP A 83 5.92 -5.09 10.14
CA ASP A 83 5.71 -6.29 10.96
C ASP A 83 4.44 -7.08 10.57
N ALA A 84 3.75 -6.71 9.48
CA ALA A 84 2.56 -7.42 9.04
C ALA A 84 2.84 -8.91 8.81
N PRO A 85 1.89 -9.82 9.13
CA PRO A 85 2.08 -11.25 8.94
C PRO A 85 2.52 -11.58 7.53
N ARG A 86 3.50 -12.48 7.41
CA ARG A 86 4.11 -12.82 6.13
C ARG A 86 3.09 -13.23 5.07
N GLU A 87 2.09 -14.01 5.45
CA GLU A 87 1.03 -14.45 4.54
C GLU A 87 0.18 -13.28 4.01
N VAL A 88 -0.08 -12.26 4.83
CA VAL A 88 -0.79 -11.03 4.41
C VAL A 88 0.06 -10.26 3.39
N LYS A 89 1.37 -10.15 3.62
CA LYS A 89 2.31 -9.55 2.66
C LYS A 89 2.34 -10.32 1.34
N LYS A 90 2.33 -11.65 1.37
CA LYS A 90 2.29 -12.48 0.15
C LYS A 90 1.01 -12.26 -0.66
N VAL A 91 -0.15 -12.16 0.00
CA VAL A 91 -1.44 -11.92 -0.68
C VAL A 91 -1.40 -10.57 -1.40
N LYS A 92 -1.02 -9.50 -0.71
CA LYS A 92 -0.92 -8.15 -1.30
C LYS A 92 0.14 -8.05 -2.38
N LEU A 93 1.29 -8.70 -2.19
CA LEU A 93 2.31 -8.77 -3.22
C LEU A 93 1.79 -9.43 -4.50
N ARG A 94 1.06 -10.55 -4.39
CA ARG A 94 0.43 -11.19 -5.56
C ARG A 94 -0.62 -10.31 -6.24
N GLU A 95 -1.34 -9.46 -5.51
CA GLU A 95 -2.24 -8.48 -6.11
C GLU A 95 -1.47 -7.44 -6.93
N VAL A 96 -0.38 -6.89 -6.38
CA VAL A 96 0.47 -5.92 -7.10
C VAL A 96 1.11 -6.57 -8.33
N MET A 97 1.58 -7.81 -8.22
CA MET A 97 2.17 -8.55 -9.33
C MET A 97 1.20 -8.81 -10.50
N ARG A 98 -0.11 -8.71 -10.25
CA ARG A 98 -1.15 -8.84 -11.28
C ARG A 98 -1.43 -7.52 -12.01
N THR A 99 -0.89 -6.41 -11.55
CA THR A 99 -1.07 -5.12 -12.23
C THR A 99 -0.19 -5.03 -13.47
N PRO A 100 -0.65 -4.39 -14.56
CA PRO A 100 0.17 -4.22 -15.77
C PRO A 100 1.50 -3.48 -15.49
N ALA A 101 1.51 -2.54 -14.54
CA ALA A 101 2.69 -1.77 -14.13
C ALA A 101 3.81 -2.66 -13.61
N TRP A 102 3.49 -3.78 -12.96
CA TRP A 102 4.48 -4.70 -12.39
C TRP A 102 5.46 -5.25 -13.43
N SER A 103 5.01 -5.45 -14.67
CA SER A 103 5.88 -5.90 -15.75
C SER A 103 7.03 -4.92 -16.04
N ALA A 104 6.82 -3.63 -15.77
CA ALA A 104 7.78 -2.55 -15.91
C ALA A 104 8.56 -2.24 -14.62
N ALA A 105 8.31 -2.97 -13.53
CA ALA A 105 8.97 -2.73 -12.24
C ALA A 105 10.50 -2.98 -12.30
N PRO A 106 11.29 -2.30 -11.44
CA PRO A 106 12.72 -2.52 -11.31
C PRO A 106 13.06 -4.00 -11.15
N ALA A 107 14.10 -4.47 -11.85
CA ALA A 107 14.49 -5.88 -11.82
C ALA A 107 14.89 -6.35 -10.41
N ALA A 108 15.50 -5.47 -9.60
CA ALA A 108 15.82 -5.75 -8.21
C ALA A 108 14.56 -6.02 -7.38
N LEU A 109 13.55 -5.14 -7.49
CA LEU A 109 12.28 -5.28 -6.80
C LEU A 109 11.52 -6.55 -7.22
N ARG A 110 11.52 -6.87 -8.52
CA ARG A 110 10.88 -8.10 -9.01
C ARG A 110 11.55 -9.35 -8.47
N ARG A 111 12.88 -9.38 -8.42
CA ARG A 111 13.64 -10.49 -7.85
C ARG A 111 13.39 -10.64 -6.35
N GLU A 112 13.39 -9.53 -5.62
CA GLU A 112 13.07 -9.53 -4.19
C GLU A 112 11.66 -10.05 -3.91
N ALA A 113 10.68 -9.69 -4.76
CA ALA A 113 9.33 -10.20 -4.68
C ALA A 113 9.25 -11.71 -4.95
N GLU A 114 9.96 -12.21 -5.96
CA GLU A 114 10.04 -13.63 -6.27
C GLU A 114 10.69 -14.41 -5.12
N ASP A 115 11.81 -13.93 -4.59
CA ASP A 115 12.51 -14.52 -3.44
C ASP A 115 11.59 -14.54 -2.21
N PHE A 116 10.87 -13.42 -1.95
CA PHE A 116 9.91 -13.33 -0.85
C PHE A 116 8.70 -14.27 -1.00
N LEU A 117 8.31 -14.64 -2.22
CA LEU A 117 7.24 -15.63 -2.45
C LEU A 117 7.77 -17.08 -2.42
N ALA A 118 9.03 -17.29 -2.79
CA ALA A 118 9.68 -18.60 -2.88
C ALA A 118 10.16 -19.13 -1.53
N ASP A 119 10.63 -18.27 -0.63
CA ASP A 119 10.92 -18.68 0.74
C ASP A 119 9.60 -19.14 1.39
N GLY A 120 9.56 -20.35 1.93
CA GLY A 120 8.32 -21.02 2.37
C GLY A 120 8.51 -21.67 3.71
#